data_AF-A0A7V2VK54-F1
#
_entry.id   AF-A0A7V2VK54-F1
#
_cell.length_a   1.000
_cell.length_b   1.000
_cell.length_c   1.000
_cell.angle_alpha   90.00
_cell.angle_beta   90.00
_cell.angle_gamma   90.00
#
_symmetry.space_group_name_H-M   'P 1'
#
loop_
_entity.id
_entity.type
_entity.pdbx_description
1 polymer ?
#
loop_
_entity_poly.entity_id
_entity_poly.type
_entity_poly.pdbx_seq_one_letter_code
_entity_poly.pdbx_strand_id
1 'polypeptide(L)'
;MGSALTTNGPFDLGVEEEYQVVDPQTWELRSTIHAILEKDLEDGVEEVRAEFLQSQVEANSRVCRTVEELRSEVRRMRRDAAELARSLGLRLVAAGTHPFSRWTEQQVTHGGRYAALAGELQEVGRRLVTFGLHIHVGIADPDLRIRVMDRMRPYLPFLLALSTNSPFFEGRDTGLCSYRIALFAALPRTGLPPRFGSWSAYRRTIDRLVAEGMLADPSFIWWDARPNPHVPTLEVRIPDMPTRIEETVCLAAWVQALAVKLAREPEPPPLPRFGVEIGRWQAARYGLKARLLLWADRPARTAAEWVAPLLEWLDDVAEDLESRKALAYARTIIREGTGADRQRWALEETRDLHRVVARLAEETVEGARDH
;
A
#
# COMPACT_ATOMS: atom_id res chain seq x y z
N MET A 1 3.51 -16.86 -12.33
CA MET A 1 2.91 -17.76 -11.31
C MET A 1 3.63 -17.48 -10.01
N GLY A 2 2.91 -16.97 -9.01
CA GLY A 2 3.49 -16.50 -7.76
C GLY A 2 3.71 -17.62 -6.75
N SER A 3 4.84 -17.57 -6.05
CA SER A 3 5.11 -18.36 -4.85
C SER A 3 6.15 -17.65 -4.00
N ALA A 4 5.69 -16.98 -2.93
CA ALA A 4 6.42 -16.80 -1.66
C ALA A 4 5.52 -16.28 -0.49
N LEU A 5 4.18 -16.40 -0.60
CA LEU A 5 3.25 -16.03 0.48
C LEU A 5 2.34 -17.21 0.87
N THR A 6 2.89 -18.33 1.33
CA THR A 6 2.10 -19.40 1.96
C THR A 6 1.99 -19.17 3.46
N THR A 7 0.77 -19.06 3.99
CA THR A 7 0.53 -18.84 5.43
C THR A 7 1.08 -19.99 6.26
N ASN A 8 1.89 -19.71 7.27
CA ASN A 8 2.49 -20.67 8.19
C ASN A 8 1.74 -20.75 9.55
N GLY A 9 0.82 -19.81 9.80
CA GLY A 9 0.02 -19.68 11.02
C GLY A 9 -1.15 -18.69 10.83
N PRO A 10 -2.09 -18.62 11.80
CA PRO A 10 -3.19 -17.65 11.75
C PRO A 10 -2.66 -16.22 11.93
N PHE A 11 -3.08 -15.32 11.04
CA PHE A 11 -2.73 -13.89 11.04
C PHE A 11 -1.25 -13.56 10.81
N ASP A 12 -0.49 -14.45 10.16
CA ASP A 12 0.84 -14.12 9.64
C ASP A 12 0.79 -12.91 8.69
N LEU A 13 1.89 -12.17 8.63
CA LEU A 13 2.07 -10.98 7.81
C LEU A 13 2.93 -11.23 6.57
N GLY A 14 2.65 -10.47 5.53
CA GLY A 14 3.57 -10.26 4.41
C GLY A 14 3.32 -8.88 3.80
N VAL A 15 4.33 -8.28 3.19
CA VAL A 15 4.17 -6.99 2.49
C VAL A 15 4.76 -7.03 1.09
N GLU A 16 4.13 -6.27 0.20
CA GLU A 16 4.63 -5.95 -1.13
C GLU A 16 4.89 -4.44 -1.15
N GLU A 17 6.15 -4.03 -1.37
CA GLU A 17 6.56 -2.62 -1.48
C GLU A 17 6.88 -2.29 -2.95
N GLU A 18 6.19 -1.28 -3.49
CA GLU A 18 6.41 -0.79 -4.85
C GLU A 18 7.31 0.46 -4.82
N TYR A 19 8.44 0.43 -5.53
CA TYR A 19 9.41 1.52 -5.55
C TYR A 19 9.55 2.17 -6.92
N GLN A 20 10.02 3.41 -6.89
CA GLN A 20 10.42 4.19 -8.05
C GLN A 20 11.92 4.04 -8.27
N VAL A 21 12.33 3.87 -9.53
CA VAL A 21 13.73 3.92 -9.94
C VAL A 21 14.01 5.24 -10.63
N VAL A 22 14.97 6.00 -10.13
CA VAL A 22 15.28 7.36 -10.62
C VAL A 22 16.73 7.53 -11.03
N ASP A 23 16.96 8.43 -11.97
CA ASP A 23 18.30 8.89 -12.35
C ASP A 23 18.82 9.88 -11.30
N PRO A 24 19.98 9.69 -10.65
CA PRO A 24 20.49 10.65 -9.67
C PRO A 24 20.95 12.00 -10.28
N GLN A 25 21.11 12.09 -11.61
CA GLN A 25 21.47 13.33 -12.30
C GLN A 25 20.25 14.20 -12.59
N THR A 26 19.15 13.60 -13.05
CA THR A 26 17.92 14.34 -13.42
C THR A 26 16.82 14.21 -12.38
N TRP A 27 16.91 13.26 -11.46
CA TRP A 27 15.86 12.86 -10.52
C TRP A 27 14.53 12.44 -11.17
N GLU A 28 14.56 12.11 -12.47
CA GLU A 28 13.40 11.60 -13.19
C GLU A 28 13.31 10.07 -13.09
N LEU A 29 12.10 9.55 -13.31
CA LEU A 29 11.86 8.12 -13.43
C LEU A 29 12.65 7.54 -14.60
N ARG A 30 13.20 6.34 -14.41
CA ARG A 30 13.94 5.60 -15.44
C ARG A 30 13.33 4.23 -15.70
N SER A 31 12.88 4.02 -16.94
CA SER A 31 12.25 2.79 -17.43
C SER A 31 13.29 1.73 -17.84
N THR A 32 14.32 1.44 -17.03
CA THR A 32 15.44 0.57 -17.45
C THR A 32 15.47 -0.79 -16.76
N ILE A 33 14.72 -1.01 -15.68
CA ILE A 33 14.94 -2.19 -14.80
C ILE A 33 14.48 -3.50 -15.43
N HIS A 34 13.49 -3.48 -16.32
CA HIS A 34 12.94 -4.70 -16.93
C HIS A 34 13.96 -5.43 -17.83
N ALA A 35 14.76 -4.69 -18.59
CA ALA A 35 15.78 -5.27 -19.47
C ALA A 35 16.92 -5.97 -18.71
N ILE A 36 16.99 -5.75 -17.39
CA ILE A 36 18.09 -6.21 -16.53
C ILE A 36 17.59 -7.31 -15.58
N LEU A 37 16.40 -7.17 -15.00
CA LEU A 37 15.75 -8.25 -14.25
C LEU A 37 15.53 -9.51 -15.12
N GLU A 38 15.34 -9.38 -16.43
CA GLU A 38 15.29 -10.53 -17.35
C GLU A 38 16.66 -11.20 -17.59
N LYS A 39 17.78 -10.51 -17.31
CA LYS A 39 19.15 -11.00 -17.54
C LYS A 39 19.81 -11.64 -16.32
N ASP A 40 19.46 -11.21 -15.10
CA ASP A 40 20.10 -11.64 -13.85
C ASP A 40 19.34 -12.75 -13.08
N LEU A 41 18.25 -13.30 -13.64
CA LEU A 41 17.46 -14.39 -13.02
C LEU A 41 18.14 -15.77 -13.01
N GLU A 42 19.44 -15.86 -13.33
CA GLU A 42 20.18 -17.13 -13.22
C GLU A 42 20.68 -17.43 -11.79
N ASP A 43 20.73 -16.46 -10.86
CA ASP A 43 21.17 -16.71 -9.47
C ASP A 43 20.36 -15.90 -8.42
N GLY A 44 19.34 -16.52 -7.81
CA GLY A 44 18.98 -16.28 -6.41
C GLY A 44 18.03 -15.13 -6.00
N VAL A 45 17.48 -14.31 -6.90
CA VAL A 45 16.57 -13.20 -6.53
C VAL A 45 15.12 -13.46 -6.97
N GLU A 46 14.42 -14.40 -6.33
CA GLU A 46 13.00 -14.68 -6.61
C GLU A 46 12.03 -13.61 -6.05
N GLU A 47 12.52 -12.69 -5.20
CA GLU A 47 11.72 -11.76 -4.38
C GLU A 47 11.57 -10.35 -4.99
N VAL A 48 12.27 -10.01 -6.08
CA VAL A 48 12.20 -8.72 -6.77
C VAL A 48 11.64 -8.90 -8.19
N ARG A 49 10.54 -8.22 -8.53
CA ARG A 49 9.84 -8.39 -9.82
C ARG A 49 9.66 -7.09 -10.57
N ALA A 50 9.69 -7.20 -11.89
CA ALA A 50 9.30 -6.13 -12.79
C ALA A 50 7.76 -6.05 -12.87
N GLU A 51 7.21 -4.85 -12.73
CA GLU A 51 5.77 -4.58 -12.72
C GLU A 51 5.25 -3.94 -14.01
N PHE A 52 3.99 -3.50 -14.02
CA PHE A 52 3.29 -2.89 -15.16
C PHE A 52 4.10 -1.77 -15.86
N LEU A 53 4.85 -0.98 -15.09
CA LEU A 53 5.75 0.05 -15.60
C LEU A 53 7.20 -0.38 -15.43
N GLN A 54 8.02 -0.12 -16.45
CA GLN A 54 9.45 -0.45 -16.42
C GLN A 54 10.27 0.42 -15.44
N SER A 55 9.66 1.44 -14.84
CA SER A 55 10.25 2.29 -13.81
C SER A 55 9.87 1.89 -12.39
N GLN A 56 9.18 0.76 -12.23
CA GLN A 56 8.68 0.22 -10.96
C GLN A 56 9.41 -1.06 -10.60
N VAL A 57 9.81 -1.15 -9.33
CA VAL A 57 10.34 -2.37 -8.72
C VAL A 57 9.38 -2.79 -7.63
N GLU A 58 8.87 -4.01 -7.69
CA GLU A 58 8.15 -4.62 -6.58
C GLU A 58 9.11 -5.53 -5.81
N ALA A 59 9.16 -5.37 -4.49
CA ALA A 59 9.80 -6.32 -3.60
C ALA A 59 8.76 -6.94 -2.67
N ASN A 60 8.90 -8.24 -2.45
CA ASN A 60 7.98 -9.02 -1.62
C ASN A 60 8.70 -9.55 -0.38
N SER A 61 8.09 -9.41 0.79
CA SER A 61 8.61 -10.04 2.00
C SER A 61 8.33 -11.53 1.99
N ARG A 62 9.08 -12.29 2.79
CA ARG A 62 8.62 -13.62 3.19
C ARG A 62 7.44 -13.48 4.15
N VAL A 63 6.80 -14.60 4.45
CA VAL A 63 5.75 -14.67 5.47
C VAL A 63 6.36 -14.59 6.86
N CYS A 64 5.92 -13.61 7.64
CA CYS A 64 6.40 -13.30 8.98
C CYS A 64 5.32 -13.56 10.02
N ARG A 65 5.69 -14.13 11.16
CA ARG A 65 4.76 -14.32 12.29
C ARG A 65 4.64 -13.06 13.14
N THR A 66 5.74 -12.32 13.27
CA THR A 66 5.82 -11.12 14.12
C THR A 66 6.18 -9.88 13.30
N VAL A 67 5.89 -8.72 13.86
CA VAL A 67 6.26 -7.43 13.25
C VAL A 67 7.77 -7.18 13.25
N GLU A 68 8.54 -7.83 14.15
CA GLU A 68 10.01 -7.71 14.18
C GLU A 68 10.66 -8.57 13.08
N GLU A 69 10.11 -9.76 12.81
CA GLU A 69 10.48 -10.54 11.61
C GLU A 69 10.20 -9.71 10.37
N LEU A 70 9.00 -9.12 10.25
CA LEU A 70 8.64 -8.28 9.12
C LEU A 70 9.57 -7.07 8.95
N ARG A 71 9.94 -6.40 10.05
CA ARG A 71 10.89 -5.30 10.03
C ARG A 71 12.25 -5.71 9.45
N SER A 72 12.71 -6.90 9.80
CA SER A 72 13.96 -7.47 9.26
C SER A 72 13.84 -7.76 7.76
N GLU A 73 12.71 -8.30 7.32
CA GLU A 73 12.44 -8.54 5.90
C GLU A 73 12.37 -7.24 5.09
N VAL A 74 11.64 -6.23 5.57
CA VAL A 74 11.54 -4.92 4.89
C VAL A 74 12.92 -4.26 4.77
N ARG A 75 13.77 -4.37 5.80
CA ARG A 75 15.16 -3.92 5.73
C ARG A 75 15.94 -4.65 4.65
N ARG A 76 15.85 -5.98 4.59
CA ARG A 76 16.50 -6.78 3.54
C ARG A 76 16.02 -6.33 2.16
N MET A 77 14.72 -6.35 1.92
CA MET A 77 14.11 -6.00 0.63
C MET A 77 14.58 -4.63 0.13
N ARG A 78 14.55 -3.61 1.00
CA ARG A 78 14.99 -2.25 0.64
C ARG A 78 16.48 -2.16 0.38
N ARG A 79 17.31 -2.88 1.15
CA ARG A 79 18.76 -2.92 0.94
C ARG A 79 19.06 -3.55 -0.42
N ASP A 80 18.52 -4.74 -0.66
CA ASP A 80 18.78 -5.51 -1.88
C ASP A 80 18.30 -4.75 -3.13
N ALA A 81 17.09 -4.16 -3.08
CA ALA A 81 16.58 -3.30 -4.16
C ALA A 81 17.40 -2.03 -4.36
N ALA A 82 17.89 -1.40 -3.28
CA ALA A 82 18.73 -0.21 -3.39
C ALA A 82 20.14 -0.53 -3.92
N GLU A 83 20.71 -1.68 -3.57
CA GLU A 83 21.99 -2.15 -4.10
C GLU A 83 21.89 -2.46 -5.60
N LEU A 84 20.81 -3.13 -6.02
CA LEU A 84 20.51 -3.35 -7.44
C LEU A 84 20.36 -2.03 -8.19
N ALA A 85 19.61 -1.06 -7.65
CA ALA A 85 19.49 0.25 -8.29
C ALA A 85 20.86 0.94 -8.41
N ARG A 86 21.69 0.90 -7.35
CA ARG A 86 23.02 1.53 -7.34
C ARG A 86 24.00 0.89 -8.30
N SER A 87 23.99 -0.44 -8.46
CA SER A 87 24.88 -1.13 -9.41
C SER A 87 24.65 -0.68 -10.86
N LEU A 88 23.45 -0.16 -11.14
CA LEU A 88 23.04 0.41 -12.42
C LEU A 88 23.22 1.94 -12.52
N GLY A 89 23.82 2.58 -11.50
CA GLY A 89 23.96 4.02 -11.42
C GLY A 89 22.64 4.76 -11.15
N LEU A 90 21.62 4.06 -10.65
CA LEU A 90 20.29 4.59 -10.35
C LEU A 90 20.06 4.69 -8.84
N ARG A 91 18.93 5.27 -8.43
CA ARG A 91 18.50 5.38 -7.03
C ARG A 91 17.08 4.86 -6.84
N LEU A 92 16.82 4.33 -5.65
CA LEU A 92 15.51 3.86 -5.22
C LEU A 92 14.78 4.96 -4.46
N VAL A 93 13.48 5.14 -4.74
CA VAL A 93 12.61 6.12 -4.07
C VAL A 93 11.29 5.46 -3.68
N ALA A 94 10.87 5.63 -2.42
CA ALA A 94 9.60 5.17 -1.89
C ALA A 94 8.65 6.37 -1.65
N ALA A 95 7.63 6.51 -2.49
CA ALA A 95 6.54 7.47 -2.38
C ALA A 95 5.35 7.08 -3.27
N GLY A 96 4.14 7.55 -2.96
CA GLY A 96 2.93 7.10 -3.65
C GLY A 96 2.81 7.54 -5.12
N THR A 97 3.45 8.63 -5.47
CA THR A 97 3.60 9.16 -6.84
C THR A 97 4.99 9.76 -7.00
N HIS A 98 5.46 9.88 -8.24
CA HIS A 98 6.65 10.68 -8.52
C HIS A 98 6.30 12.18 -8.54
N PRO A 99 7.08 13.07 -7.90
CA PRO A 99 6.71 14.49 -7.80
C PRO A 99 6.58 15.24 -9.13
N PHE A 100 7.46 14.99 -10.11
CA PHE A 100 7.48 15.77 -11.36
C PHE A 100 7.58 15.01 -12.69
N SER A 101 8.16 13.80 -12.73
CA SER A 101 8.15 12.93 -13.93
C SER A 101 6.75 12.78 -14.53
N ARG A 102 6.69 12.82 -15.86
CA ARG A 102 5.43 12.71 -16.60
C ARG A 102 5.13 11.27 -16.96
N TRP A 103 3.86 10.88 -16.82
CA TRP A 103 3.42 9.52 -17.17
C TRP A 103 3.51 9.26 -18.67
N THR A 104 3.35 10.29 -19.52
CA THR A 104 3.44 10.18 -20.98
C THR A 104 4.83 9.79 -21.48
N GLU A 105 5.84 9.98 -20.65
CA GLU A 105 7.24 9.68 -20.96
C GLU A 105 7.67 8.31 -20.39
N GLN A 106 6.78 7.61 -19.67
CA GLN A 106 7.06 6.29 -19.09
C GLN A 106 6.72 5.16 -20.06
N GLN A 107 7.56 4.12 -20.06
CA GLN A 107 7.34 2.95 -20.91
C GLN A 107 6.55 1.88 -20.15
N VAL A 108 5.45 1.45 -20.76
CA VAL A 108 4.68 0.29 -20.29
C VAL A 108 5.45 -0.98 -20.64
N THR A 109 5.50 -1.92 -19.71
CA THR A 109 6.13 -3.22 -19.92
C THR A 109 5.53 -3.93 -21.14
N HIS A 110 6.40 -4.35 -22.07
CA HIS A 110 5.99 -5.03 -23.31
C HIS A 110 5.71 -6.51 -23.05
N GLY A 111 4.56 -6.99 -23.53
CA GLY A 111 4.20 -8.42 -23.52
C GLY A 111 3.30 -8.86 -22.36
N GLY A 112 2.76 -10.07 -22.49
CA GLY A 112 1.96 -10.73 -21.45
C GLY A 112 0.66 -10.01 -21.06
N ARG A 113 0.26 -10.20 -19.79
CA ARG A 113 -0.98 -9.67 -19.20
C ARG A 113 -1.08 -8.14 -19.25
N TYR A 114 0.04 -7.44 -19.19
CA TYR A 114 0.09 -5.98 -19.09
C TYR A 114 -0.26 -5.26 -20.40
N ALA A 115 0.12 -5.83 -21.55
CA ALA A 115 -0.29 -5.30 -22.86
C ALA A 115 -1.81 -5.40 -23.06
N ALA A 116 -2.42 -6.51 -22.62
CA ALA A 116 -3.87 -6.69 -22.64
C ALA A 116 -4.58 -5.70 -21.70
N LEU A 117 -4.02 -5.48 -20.50
CA LEU A 117 -4.55 -4.52 -19.53
C LEU A 117 -4.48 -3.07 -20.04
N ALA A 118 -3.38 -2.69 -20.70
CA ALA A 118 -3.25 -1.37 -21.34
C ALA A 118 -4.28 -1.19 -22.49
N GLY A 119 -4.59 -2.26 -23.22
CA GLY A 119 -5.65 -2.29 -24.21
C GLY A 119 -7.06 -2.20 -23.61
N GLU A 120 -7.30 -2.76 -22.43
CA GLU A 120 -8.59 -2.66 -21.73
C GLU A 120 -8.79 -1.27 -21.10
N LEU A 121 -7.80 -0.80 -20.34
CA LEU A 121 -7.89 0.40 -19.52
C LEU A 121 -7.63 1.70 -20.31
N GLN A 122 -6.99 1.62 -21.48
CA GLN A 122 -6.74 2.78 -22.34
C GLN A 122 -6.09 3.94 -21.56
N GLU A 123 -6.54 5.17 -21.81
CA GLU A 123 -5.99 6.40 -21.23
C GLU A 123 -5.93 6.40 -19.70
N VAL A 124 -6.93 5.82 -19.02
CA VAL A 124 -6.93 5.80 -17.55
C VAL A 124 -5.87 4.84 -17.00
N GLY A 125 -5.58 3.74 -17.71
CA GLY A 125 -4.51 2.82 -17.34
C GLY A 125 -3.12 3.37 -17.61
N ARG A 126 -2.92 4.12 -18.71
CA ARG A 126 -1.61 4.69 -19.07
C ARG A 126 -1.09 5.72 -18.06
N ARG A 127 -1.99 6.36 -17.31
CA ARG A 127 -1.68 7.37 -16.29
C ARG A 127 -1.23 6.79 -14.95
N LEU A 128 -1.28 5.47 -14.77
CA LEU A 128 -1.03 4.79 -13.49
C LEU A 128 0.47 4.68 -13.15
N VAL A 129 1.11 5.82 -12.90
CA VAL A 129 2.45 5.88 -12.31
C VAL A 129 2.32 6.07 -10.80
N THR A 130 1.82 5.04 -10.13
CA THR A 130 1.51 5.04 -8.71
C THR A 130 2.17 3.87 -8.01
N PHE A 131 2.56 4.07 -6.75
CA PHE A 131 3.30 3.09 -5.97
C PHE A 131 2.64 2.89 -4.60
N GLY A 132 2.28 1.66 -4.27
CA GLY A 132 1.57 1.28 -3.06
C GLY A 132 2.39 0.43 -2.11
N LEU A 133 1.86 0.32 -0.89
CA LEU A 133 2.18 -0.76 0.03
C LEU A 133 0.99 -1.70 0.08
N HIS A 134 1.21 -2.98 -0.21
CA HIS A 134 0.22 -4.03 0.01
C HIS A 134 0.58 -4.82 1.26
N ILE A 135 -0.41 -5.04 2.14
CA ILE A 135 -0.22 -5.77 3.40
C ILE A 135 -1.13 -6.98 3.38
N HIS A 136 -0.54 -8.16 3.52
CA HIS A 136 -1.23 -9.44 3.59
C HIS A 136 -1.34 -9.90 5.02
N VAL A 137 -2.54 -10.36 5.40
CA VAL A 137 -2.77 -11.05 6.67
C VAL A 137 -3.34 -12.44 6.39
N GLY A 138 -2.68 -13.48 6.91
CA GLY A 138 -3.12 -14.86 6.78
C GLY A 138 -4.46 -15.13 7.47
N ILE A 139 -5.49 -15.47 6.71
CA ILE A 139 -6.81 -15.87 7.25
C ILE A 139 -7.30 -17.07 6.43
N ALA A 140 -7.03 -18.26 6.96
CA ALA A 140 -7.31 -19.52 6.29
C ALA A 140 -8.81 -19.77 6.07
N ASP A 141 -9.64 -19.51 7.09
CA ASP A 141 -11.10 -19.62 7.00
C ASP A 141 -11.63 -18.54 6.02
N PRO A 142 -12.21 -18.95 4.88
CA PRO A 142 -12.66 -18.01 3.87
C PRO A 142 -13.88 -17.17 4.30
N ASP A 143 -14.76 -17.71 5.15
CA ASP A 143 -15.90 -16.95 5.68
C ASP A 143 -15.42 -15.94 6.71
N LEU A 144 -14.48 -16.32 7.58
CA LEU A 144 -13.83 -15.37 8.48
C LEU A 144 -13.13 -14.25 7.70
N ARG A 145 -12.41 -14.59 6.62
CA ARG A 145 -11.72 -13.61 5.77
C ARG A 145 -12.68 -12.56 5.19
N ILE A 146 -13.86 -12.97 4.71
CA ILE A 146 -14.89 -12.03 4.24
C ILE A 146 -15.47 -11.20 5.37
N ARG A 147 -15.78 -11.80 6.53
CA ARG A 147 -16.28 -11.04 7.69
C ARG A 147 -15.27 -9.98 8.15
N VAL A 148 -13.99 -10.31 8.21
CA VAL A 148 -12.93 -9.37 8.55
C VAL A 148 -12.83 -8.25 7.50
N MET A 149 -12.86 -8.57 6.20
CA MET A 149 -12.86 -7.57 5.13
C MET A 149 -14.04 -6.61 5.24
N ASP A 150 -15.27 -7.12 5.40
CA ASP A 150 -16.50 -6.33 5.50
C ASP A 150 -16.46 -5.36 6.69
N ARG A 151 -15.83 -5.80 7.80
CA ARG A 151 -15.67 -5.03 9.03
C ARG A 151 -14.48 -4.08 9.02
N MET A 152 -13.46 -4.33 8.20
CA MET A 152 -12.27 -3.48 8.09
C MET A 152 -12.55 -2.17 7.34
N ARG A 153 -13.63 -2.12 6.55
CA ARG A 153 -14.01 -0.98 5.70
C ARG A 153 -13.91 0.41 6.38
N PRO A 154 -14.44 0.65 7.60
CA PRO A 154 -14.30 1.94 8.28
C PRO A 154 -12.86 2.36 8.60
N TYR A 155 -11.96 1.38 8.76
CA TYR A 155 -10.56 1.61 9.16
C TYR A 155 -9.64 1.82 7.95
N LEU A 156 -10.07 1.47 6.73
CA LEU A 156 -9.27 1.70 5.51
C LEU A 156 -8.92 3.19 5.32
N PRO A 157 -9.87 4.16 5.43
CA PRO A 157 -9.52 5.57 5.41
C PRO A 157 -8.55 6.02 6.52
N PHE A 158 -8.60 5.38 7.70
CA PHE A 158 -7.66 5.67 8.79
C PHE A 158 -6.24 5.22 8.43
N LEU A 159 -6.08 4.02 7.86
CA LEU A 159 -4.79 3.53 7.36
C LEU A 159 -4.26 4.41 6.23
N LEU A 160 -5.13 4.88 5.34
CA LEU A 160 -4.76 5.85 4.30
C LEU A 160 -4.25 7.16 4.91
N ALA A 161 -4.95 7.71 5.90
CA ALA A 161 -4.58 8.97 6.54
C ALA A 161 -3.20 8.91 7.23
N LEU A 162 -2.81 7.76 7.77
CA LEU A 162 -1.47 7.54 8.35
C LEU A 162 -0.38 7.37 7.28
N SER A 163 -0.73 6.91 6.08
CA SER A 163 0.23 6.54 5.04
C SER A 163 0.39 7.56 3.92
N THR A 164 -0.35 8.67 3.92
CA THR A 164 -0.36 9.62 2.81
C THR A 164 1.06 10.08 2.43
N ASN A 165 1.43 9.86 1.16
CA ASN A 165 2.79 10.11 0.68
C ASN A 165 2.84 10.44 -0.82
N SER A 166 1.81 11.10 -1.34
CA SER A 166 1.73 11.47 -2.76
C SER A 166 1.09 12.85 -2.98
N PRO A 167 1.68 13.95 -2.46
CA PRO A 167 1.11 15.28 -2.61
C PRO A 167 1.32 15.90 -3.99
N PHE A 168 2.36 15.47 -4.71
CA PHE A 168 2.78 16.04 -6.00
C PHE A 168 2.50 15.11 -7.18
N PHE A 169 2.20 15.69 -8.33
CA PHE A 169 2.08 14.98 -9.60
C PHE A 169 2.35 15.91 -10.78
N GLU A 170 3.19 15.49 -11.73
CA GLU A 170 3.57 16.27 -12.92
C GLU A 170 4.03 17.71 -12.59
N GLY A 171 4.76 17.86 -11.49
CA GLY A 171 5.40 19.13 -11.11
C GLY A 171 4.49 20.06 -10.31
N ARG A 172 3.29 19.61 -9.91
CA ARG A 172 2.29 20.43 -9.23
C ARG A 172 1.95 19.86 -7.85
N ASP A 173 1.76 20.73 -6.86
CA ASP A 173 1.02 20.35 -5.65
C ASP A 173 -0.44 20.13 -6.04
N THR A 174 -0.92 18.91 -5.84
CA THR A 174 -2.27 18.52 -6.22
C THR A 174 -3.32 19.06 -5.24
N GLY A 175 -2.87 19.51 -4.06
CA GLY A 175 -3.71 19.82 -2.93
C GLY A 175 -4.19 18.58 -2.15
N LEU A 176 -3.89 17.36 -2.60
CA LEU A 176 -4.18 16.12 -1.87
C LEU A 176 -2.98 15.67 -1.05
N CYS A 177 -3.17 14.94 0.04
CA CYS A 177 -2.08 14.26 0.74
C CYS A 177 -1.77 12.90 0.10
N SER A 178 -2.79 12.21 -0.42
CA SER A 178 -2.64 11.03 -1.29
C SER A 178 -3.32 11.27 -2.63
N TYR A 179 -2.55 11.68 -3.64
CA TYR A 179 -3.01 11.76 -5.01
C TYR A 179 -3.07 10.39 -5.70
N ARG A 180 -2.25 9.42 -5.25
CA ARG A 180 -2.32 8.03 -5.70
C ARG A 180 -3.75 7.49 -5.66
N ILE A 181 -4.47 7.72 -4.57
CA ILE A 181 -5.85 7.26 -4.42
C ILE A 181 -6.82 7.93 -5.41
N ALA A 182 -6.58 9.18 -5.79
CA ALA A 182 -7.39 9.88 -6.79
C ALA A 182 -7.11 9.35 -8.21
N LEU A 183 -5.84 9.11 -8.56
CA LEU A 183 -5.45 8.48 -9.83
C LEU A 183 -6.04 7.09 -9.95
N PHE A 184 -5.89 6.27 -8.90
CA PHE A 184 -6.35 4.89 -8.89
C PHE A 184 -7.88 4.80 -8.99
N ALA A 185 -8.61 5.76 -8.41
CA ALA A 185 -10.08 5.82 -8.48
C ALA A 185 -10.63 6.05 -9.91
N ALA A 186 -9.81 6.44 -10.88
CA ALA A 186 -10.22 6.54 -12.28
C ALA A 186 -10.39 5.15 -12.94
N LEU A 187 -9.88 4.08 -12.33
CA LEU A 187 -9.99 2.72 -12.84
C LEU A 187 -11.30 2.04 -12.41
N PRO A 188 -11.85 1.15 -13.26
CA PRO A 188 -12.93 0.28 -12.84
C PRO A 188 -12.45 -0.66 -11.72
N ARG A 189 -13.39 -1.16 -10.91
CA ARG A 189 -13.12 -2.21 -9.90
C ARG A 189 -12.16 -1.78 -8.77
N THR A 190 -12.08 -0.48 -8.48
CA THR A 190 -11.29 0.10 -7.38
C THR A 190 -12.16 0.62 -6.23
N GLY A 191 -11.51 1.08 -5.16
CA GLY A 191 -12.16 1.74 -4.03
C GLY A 191 -12.61 0.77 -2.94
N LEU A 192 -13.56 1.21 -2.10
CA LEU A 192 -14.00 0.41 -0.96
C LEU A 192 -14.66 -0.90 -1.42
N PRO A 193 -14.29 -2.05 -0.82
CA PRO A 193 -14.92 -3.31 -1.17
C PRO A 193 -16.43 -3.28 -0.83
N PRO A 194 -17.27 -3.95 -1.64
CA PRO A 194 -18.65 -4.25 -1.27
C PRO A 194 -18.70 -5.10 0.01
N ARG A 195 -19.86 -5.10 0.68
CA ARG A 195 -20.13 -6.06 1.75
C ARG A 195 -20.72 -7.32 1.15
N PHE A 196 -20.15 -8.48 1.47
CA PHE A 196 -20.62 -9.78 0.97
C PHE A 196 -21.29 -10.62 2.06
N GLY A 197 -20.94 -10.43 3.33
CA GLY A 197 -21.46 -11.17 4.48
C GLY A 197 -20.99 -12.63 4.58
N SER A 198 -20.67 -13.29 3.47
CA SER A 198 -20.14 -14.67 3.43
C SER A 198 -19.25 -14.91 2.22
N TRP A 199 -18.39 -15.92 2.32
CA TRP A 199 -17.58 -16.41 1.20
C TRP A 199 -18.44 -16.89 0.05
N SER A 200 -19.57 -17.54 0.35
CA SER A 200 -20.49 -18.03 -0.67
C SER A 200 -21.08 -16.90 -1.53
N ALA A 201 -21.44 -15.76 -0.93
CA ALA A 201 -21.97 -14.60 -1.63
C ALA A 201 -20.90 -13.90 -2.48
N TYR A 202 -19.68 -13.79 -1.94
CA TYR A 202 -18.52 -13.33 -2.69
C TYR A 202 -18.28 -14.19 -3.93
N ARG A 203 -18.14 -15.52 -3.76
CA ARG A 203 -17.93 -16.47 -4.86
C ARG A 203 -19.04 -16.41 -5.90
N ARG A 204 -20.31 -16.44 -5.50
CA ARG A 204 -21.44 -16.33 -6.45
C ARG A 204 -21.37 -15.07 -7.30
N THR A 205 -20.97 -13.94 -6.71
CA THR A 205 -20.86 -12.67 -7.43
C THR A 205 -19.69 -12.69 -8.40
N ILE A 206 -18.50 -13.05 -7.92
CA ILE A 206 -17.29 -13.00 -8.74
C ILE A 206 -17.29 -14.08 -9.83
N ASP A 207 -17.68 -15.31 -9.50
CA ASP A 207 -17.75 -16.42 -10.45
C ASP A 207 -18.74 -16.12 -11.58
N ARG A 208 -19.86 -15.43 -11.27
CA ARG A 208 -20.82 -14.98 -12.28
C ARG A 208 -20.20 -13.95 -13.22
N LEU A 209 -19.49 -12.96 -12.70
CA LEU A 209 -18.83 -11.93 -13.52
C LEU A 209 -17.74 -12.54 -14.42
N VAL A 210 -17.02 -13.55 -13.91
CA VAL A 210 -16.03 -14.29 -14.70
C VAL A 210 -16.68 -15.13 -15.78
N ALA A 211 -17.72 -15.91 -15.44
CA ALA A 211 -18.43 -16.76 -16.39
C ALA A 211 -19.06 -15.96 -17.55
N GLU A 212 -19.48 -14.73 -17.29
CA GLU A 212 -20.06 -13.82 -18.29
C GLU A 212 -19.01 -12.97 -19.03
N GLY A 213 -17.71 -13.19 -18.78
CA GLY A 213 -16.62 -12.46 -19.45
C GLY A 213 -16.51 -10.97 -19.06
N MET A 214 -17.21 -10.53 -18.01
CA MET A 214 -17.14 -9.15 -17.50
C MET A 214 -15.89 -8.90 -16.65
N LEU A 215 -15.27 -9.97 -16.16
CA LEU A 215 -14.04 -9.96 -15.38
C LEU A 215 -13.18 -11.14 -15.86
N ALA A 216 -11.91 -10.90 -16.20
CA ALA A 216 -11.03 -11.99 -16.64
C ALA A 216 -10.81 -13.02 -15.53
N ASP A 217 -10.41 -12.56 -14.34
CA ASP A 217 -10.30 -13.35 -13.13
C ASP A 217 -10.29 -12.43 -11.89
N PRO A 218 -10.39 -12.97 -10.66
CA PRO A 218 -10.51 -12.15 -9.45
C PRO A 218 -9.29 -11.26 -9.14
N SER A 219 -8.13 -11.49 -9.75
CA SER A 219 -6.93 -10.64 -9.59
C SER A 219 -7.06 -9.26 -10.26
N PHE A 220 -8.07 -9.06 -11.11
CA PHE A 220 -8.44 -7.76 -11.71
C PHE A 220 -9.37 -6.91 -10.81
N ILE A 221 -9.59 -7.34 -9.56
CA ILE A 221 -10.29 -6.56 -8.54
C ILE A 221 -9.25 -5.80 -7.73
N TRP A 222 -9.28 -4.48 -7.76
CA TRP A 222 -8.30 -3.63 -7.09
C TRP A 222 -8.93 -2.78 -5.98
N TRP A 223 -9.79 -3.41 -5.18
CA TRP A 223 -10.35 -2.74 -4.00
C TRP A 223 -9.26 -2.40 -2.98
N ASP A 224 -9.57 -1.42 -2.14
CA ASP A 224 -8.75 -0.96 -1.03
C ASP A 224 -8.38 -2.10 -0.04
N ALA A 225 -9.22 -3.14 0.02
CA ALA A 225 -8.91 -4.44 0.59
C ALA A 225 -9.64 -5.55 -0.18
N ARG A 226 -9.02 -6.72 -0.34
CA ARG A 226 -9.60 -7.87 -1.05
C ARG A 226 -9.13 -9.22 -0.48
N PRO A 227 -9.91 -10.31 -0.62
CA PRO A 227 -9.36 -11.64 -0.45
C PRO A 227 -8.38 -11.90 -1.59
N ASN A 228 -7.15 -12.31 -1.28
CA ASN A 228 -6.20 -12.63 -2.32
C ASN A 228 -6.67 -13.88 -3.10
N PRO A 229 -6.59 -13.89 -4.44
CA PRO A 229 -7.11 -14.98 -5.26
C PRO A 229 -6.22 -16.23 -5.28
N HIS A 230 -4.95 -16.12 -4.90
CA HIS A 230 -3.95 -17.18 -5.03
C HIS A 230 -3.52 -17.75 -3.69
N VAL A 231 -3.51 -16.92 -2.64
CA VAL A 231 -3.10 -17.31 -1.29
C VAL A 231 -4.18 -16.94 -0.27
N PRO A 232 -4.31 -17.67 0.85
CA PRO A 232 -5.41 -17.48 1.80
C PRO A 232 -5.19 -16.27 2.72
N THR A 233 -5.01 -15.08 2.13
CA THR A 233 -4.76 -13.83 2.85
C THR A 233 -5.85 -12.79 2.57
N LEU A 234 -6.11 -11.93 3.55
CA LEU A 234 -6.76 -10.65 3.31
C LEU A 234 -5.65 -9.66 2.94
N GLU A 235 -5.78 -9.03 1.78
CA GLU A 235 -4.80 -8.12 1.21
C GLU A 235 -5.33 -6.69 1.29
N VAL A 236 -4.66 -5.82 2.05
CA VAL A 236 -4.97 -4.40 2.20
C VAL A 236 -4.05 -3.59 1.30
N ARG A 237 -4.64 -2.81 0.38
CA ARG A 237 -3.94 -2.15 -0.74
C ARG A 237 -4.08 -0.63 -0.75
N ILE A 238 -4.81 -0.09 0.22
CA ILE A 238 -5.08 1.35 0.31
C ILE A 238 -3.86 2.22 0.61
N PRO A 239 -2.84 1.80 1.40
CA PRO A 239 -1.73 2.68 1.74
C PRO A 239 -0.95 3.18 0.52
N ASP A 240 -0.54 4.44 0.54
CA ASP A 240 0.56 4.89 -0.33
C ASP A 240 1.85 4.21 0.13
N MET A 241 2.84 4.09 -0.77
CA MET A 241 4.16 3.59 -0.41
C MET A 241 4.84 4.50 0.64
N PRO A 242 5.11 4.04 1.87
CA PRO A 242 5.75 4.85 2.91
C PRO A 242 7.26 5.02 2.66
N THR A 243 7.79 6.22 2.92
CA THR A 243 9.21 6.48 2.68
C THR A 243 10.09 5.79 3.72
N ARG A 244 9.66 5.70 4.99
CA ARG A 244 10.48 5.11 6.06
C ARG A 244 10.04 3.68 6.39
N ILE A 245 11.00 2.83 6.74
CA ILE A 245 10.75 1.42 7.12
C ILE A 245 9.78 1.31 8.30
N GLU A 246 9.97 2.13 9.33
CA GLU A 246 9.13 2.10 10.53
C GLU A 246 7.67 2.48 10.24
N GLU A 247 7.41 3.27 9.18
CA GLU A 247 6.05 3.59 8.73
C GLU A 247 5.38 2.34 8.13
N THR A 248 6.09 1.58 7.28
CA THR A 248 5.62 0.29 6.76
C THR A 248 5.32 -0.70 7.88
N VAL A 249 6.26 -0.86 8.82
CA VAL A 249 6.11 -1.79 9.96
C VAL A 249 4.93 -1.37 10.84
N CYS A 250 4.76 -0.07 11.07
CA CYS A 250 3.61 0.46 11.80
C CYS A 250 2.30 0.11 11.11
N LEU A 251 2.18 0.39 9.80
CA LEU A 251 0.96 0.10 9.04
C LEU A 251 0.64 -1.39 8.99
N ALA A 252 1.65 -2.25 8.83
CA ALA A 252 1.47 -3.70 8.88
C ALA A 252 0.98 -4.18 10.25
N ALA A 253 1.55 -3.65 11.34
CA ALA A 253 1.09 -3.92 12.70
C ALA A 253 -0.38 -3.50 12.91
N TRP A 254 -0.76 -2.33 12.40
CA TRP A 254 -2.15 -1.85 12.44
C TRP A 254 -3.10 -2.79 11.70
N VAL A 255 -2.74 -3.22 10.49
CA VAL A 255 -3.56 -4.14 9.71
C VAL A 255 -3.68 -5.52 10.40
N GLN A 256 -2.59 -6.04 10.96
CA GLN A 256 -2.59 -7.31 11.71
C GLN A 256 -3.50 -7.24 12.94
N ALA A 257 -3.29 -6.22 13.78
CA ALA A 257 -4.04 -6.05 15.02
C ALA A 257 -5.53 -5.83 14.73
N LEU A 258 -5.88 -5.02 13.72
CA LEU A 258 -7.26 -4.85 13.27
C LEU A 258 -7.86 -6.18 12.79
N ALA A 259 -7.14 -6.96 11.99
CA ALA A 259 -7.64 -8.25 11.51
C ALA A 259 -7.94 -9.22 12.67
N VAL A 260 -7.03 -9.32 13.64
CA VAL A 260 -7.23 -10.17 14.84
C VAL A 260 -8.39 -9.67 15.68
N LYS A 261 -8.44 -8.36 15.98
CA LYS A 261 -9.50 -7.76 16.81
C LYS A 261 -10.87 -7.94 16.17
N LEU A 262 -10.98 -7.67 14.87
CA LEU A 262 -12.22 -7.85 14.11
C LEU A 262 -12.59 -9.32 13.90
N ALA A 263 -11.66 -10.27 14.04
CA ALA A 263 -11.97 -11.69 14.03
C ALA A 263 -12.54 -12.18 15.37
N ARG A 264 -12.08 -11.60 16.49
CA ARG A 264 -12.44 -12.01 17.86
C ARG A 264 -13.74 -11.37 18.36
N GLU A 265 -13.96 -10.10 18.06
CA GLU A 265 -15.09 -9.35 18.61
C GLU A 265 -16.40 -9.61 17.85
N PRO A 266 -17.58 -9.43 18.48
CA PRO A 266 -18.86 -9.46 17.79
C PRO A 266 -18.95 -8.38 16.70
N GLU A 267 -19.76 -8.62 15.66
CA GLU A 267 -19.95 -7.66 14.58
C GLU A 267 -20.72 -6.43 15.05
N PRO A 268 -20.15 -5.21 14.97
CA PRO A 268 -20.87 -4.00 15.31
C PRO A 268 -21.84 -3.60 14.18
N PRO A 269 -22.83 -2.72 14.45
CA PRO A 269 -23.67 -2.17 13.40
C PRO A 269 -22.85 -1.53 12.27
N PRO A 270 -23.18 -1.80 11.00
CA PRO A 270 -22.42 -1.28 9.87
C PRO A 270 -22.56 0.24 9.76
N LEU A 271 -21.46 0.91 9.43
CA LEU A 271 -21.53 2.30 9.00
C LEU A 271 -22.11 2.41 7.58
N PRO A 272 -22.86 3.49 7.28
CA PRO A 272 -23.32 3.76 5.92
C PRO A 272 -22.13 3.80 4.95
N ARG A 273 -22.23 3.08 3.83
CA ARG A 273 -21.18 3.03 2.79
C ARG A 273 -20.74 4.43 2.36
N PHE A 274 -21.70 5.33 2.15
CA PHE A 274 -21.45 6.72 1.78
C PHE A 274 -20.58 7.46 2.82
N GLY A 275 -20.81 7.24 4.12
CA GLY A 275 -20.00 7.85 5.17
C GLY A 275 -18.54 7.40 5.14
N VAL A 276 -18.29 6.12 4.86
CA VAL A 276 -16.93 5.58 4.71
C VAL A 276 -16.26 6.11 3.44
N GLU A 277 -16.99 6.26 2.34
CA GLU A 277 -16.48 6.86 1.10
C GLU A 277 -16.10 8.34 1.28
N ILE A 278 -16.92 9.11 2.00
CA ILE A 278 -16.57 10.48 2.38
C ILE A 278 -15.32 10.48 3.26
N GLY A 279 -15.20 9.54 4.19
CA GLY A 279 -13.98 9.36 4.99
C GLY A 279 -12.74 9.06 4.14
N ARG A 280 -12.88 8.21 3.12
CA ARG A 280 -11.79 7.89 2.17
C ARG A 280 -11.31 9.15 1.42
N TRP A 281 -12.25 9.98 0.94
CA TRP A 281 -11.90 11.27 0.32
C TRP A 281 -11.24 12.22 1.32
N GLN A 282 -11.77 12.32 2.55
CA GLN A 282 -11.18 13.14 3.62
C GLN A 282 -9.73 12.73 3.90
N ALA A 283 -9.47 11.43 4.02
CA ALA A 283 -8.12 10.89 4.21
C ALA A 283 -7.18 11.25 3.06
N ALA A 284 -7.62 11.03 1.80
CA ALA A 284 -6.83 11.39 0.63
C ALA A 284 -6.53 12.90 0.57
N ARG A 285 -7.49 13.76 0.92
CA ARG A 285 -7.35 15.22 0.82
C ARG A 285 -6.62 15.87 1.99
N TYR A 286 -6.83 15.38 3.21
CA TYR A 286 -6.42 16.06 4.45
C TYR A 286 -5.48 15.23 5.34
N GLY A 287 -5.16 13.99 4.96
CA GLY A 287 -4.26 13.11 5.72
C GLY A 287 -4.71 12.97 7.17
N LEU A 288 -3.81 13.22 8.11
CA LEU A 288 -4.05 13.14 9.56
C LEU A 288 -5.21 14.02 10.08
N LYS A 289 -5.56 15.10 9.36
CA LYS A 289 -6.65 16.02 9.71
C LYS A 289 -8.02 15.54 9.20
N ALA A 290 -8.07 14.43 8.48
CA ALA A 290 -9.29 13.85 7.95
C ALA A 290 -10.27 13.47 9.07
N ARG A 291 -11.52 13.94 8.99
CA ARG A 291 -12.57 13.56 9.94
C ARG A 291 -13.19 12.22 9.53
N LEU A 292 -13.06 11.22 10.38
CA LEU A 292 -13.44 9.83 10.11
C LEU A 292 -14.48 9.33 11.12
N LEU A 293 -15.43 8.54 10.62
CA LEU A 293 -16.35 7.73 11.42
C LEU A 293 -15.83 6.29 11.43
N LEU A 294 -15.49 5.77 12.62
CA LEU A 294 -15.03 4.38 12.78
C LEU A 294 -16.08 3.49 13.46
N TRP A 295 -16.86 4.08 14.37
CA TRP A 295 -17.90 3.39 15.15
C TRP A 295 -19.23 4.13 15.06
N ALA A 296 -20.34 3.40 15.00
CA ALA A 296 -21.68 3.97 14.78
C ALA A 296 -22.19 4.80 15.96
N ASP A 297 -21.73 4.46 17.17
CA ASP A 297 -22.11 5.07 18.44
C ASP A 297 -21.15 6.19 18.89
N ARG A 298 -20.12 6.51 18.10
CA ARG A 298 -19.12 7.53 18.44
C ARG A 298 -19.09 8.66 17.41
N PRO A 299 -18.85 9.91 17.84
CA PRO A 299 -18.72 11.03 16.91
C PRO A 299 -17.47 10.90 16.04
N ALA A 300 -17.51 11.53 14.86
CA ALA A 300 -16.34 11.63 14.00
C ALA A 300 -15.20 12.40 14.69
N ARG A 301 -13.99 11.86 14.59
CA ARG A 301 -12.73 12.47 15.04
C ARG A 301 -11.75 12.57 13.88
N THR A 302 -10.74 13.42 14.00
CA THR A 302 -9.63 13.40 13.05
C THR A 302 -8.88 12.07 13.11
N ALA A 303 -8.20 11.67 12.04
CA ALA A 303 -7.39 10.46 12.04
C ALA A 303 -6.33 10.49 13.16
N ALA A 304 -5.70 11.64 13.41
CA ALA A 304 -4.76 11.80 14.53
C ALA A 304 -5.43 11.54 15.90
N GLU A 305 -6.63 12.08 16.13
CA GLU A 305 -7.39 11.89 17.38
C GLU A 305 -7.87 10.44 17.57
N TRP A 306 -8.01 9.66 16.50
CA TRP A 306 -8.38 8.24 16.58
C TRP A 306 -7.24 7.33 17.04
N VAL A 307 -5.98 7.74 16.89
CA VAL A 307 -4.83 6.88 17.23
C VAL A 307 -4.88 6.44 18.69
N ALA A 308 -5.08 7.34 19.65
CA ALA A 308 -5.06 6.97 21.06
C ALA A 308 -6.20 6.00 21.46
N PRO A 309 -7.48 6.27 21.15
CA PRO A 309 -8.57 5.33 21.41
C PRO A 309 -8.42 3.97 20.71
N LEU A 310 -7.85 3.95 19.51
CA LEU A 310 -7.61 2.70 18.80
C LEU A 310 -6.45 1.90 19.40
N LEU A 311 -5.37 2.55 19.83
CA LEU A 311 -4.27 1.88 20.54
C LEU A 311 -4.77 1.25 21.84
N GLU A 312 -5.66 1.93 22.58
CA GLU A 312 -6.30 1.38 23.78
C GLU A 312 -7.19 0.18 23.44
N TRP A 313 -8.03 0.29 22.40
CA TRP A 313 -8.91 -0.80 21.97
C TRP A 313 -8.14 -2.03 21.47
N LEU A 314 -6.96 -1.84 20.89
CA LEU A 314 -6.11 -2.90 20.36
C LEU A 314 -5.06 -3.41 21.36
N ASP A 315 -4.99 -2.93 22.60
CA ASP A 315 -3.87 -3.24 23.50
C ASP A 315 -3.73 -4.73 23.82
N ASP A 316 -4.86 -5.43 24.00
CA ASP A 316 -4.91 -6.88 24.24
C ASP A 316 -4.32 -7.68 23.06
N VAL A 317 -4.72 -7.36 21.84
CA VAL A 317 -4.19 -8.04 20.64
C VAL A 317 -2.77 -7.59 20.33
N ALA A 318 -2.40 -6.35 20.69
CA ALA A 318 -1.05 -5.83 20.53
C ALA A 318 -0.05 -6.52 21.46
N GLU A 319 -0.51 -6.92 22.65
CA GLU A 319 0.25 -7.76 23.58
C GLU A 319 0.50 -9.15 22.99
N ASP A 320 -0.58 -9.83 22.59
CA ASP A 320 -0.51 -11.18 22.00
C ASP A 320 0.40 -11.25 20.77
N LEU A 321 0.42 -10.18 19.96
CA LEU A 321 1.20 -10.07 18.73
C LEU A 321 2.59 -9.44 18.93
N GLU A 322 2.96 -9.08 20.17
CA GLU A 322 4.20 -8.36 20.49
C GLU A 322 4.40 -7.08 19.66
N SER A 323 3.30 -6.41 19.29
CA SER A 323 3.29 -5.32 18.29
C SER A 323 3.04 -3.93 18.87
N ARG A 324 2.90 -3.80 20.20
CA ARG A 324 2.66 -2.51 20.90
C ARG A 324 3.58 -1.38 20.43
N LYS A 325 4.88 -1.65 20.31
CA LYS A 325 5.88 -0.64 19.87
C LYS A 325 5.66 -0.20 18.42
N ALA A 326 5.40 -1.14 17.53
CA ALA A 326 5.14 -0.86 16.12
C ALA A 326 3.85 -0.06 15.93
N LEU A 327 2.76 -0.43 16.61
CA LEU A 327 1.50 0.32 16.60
C LEU A 327 1.68 1.75 17.13
N ALA A 328 2.40 1.90 18.25
CA ALA A 328 2.65 3.19 18.89
C ALA A 328 3.47 4.16 18.01
N TYR A 329 4.18 3.66 16.99
CA TYR A 329 4.88 4.51 16.02
C TYR A 329 3.94 5.46 15.27
N ALA A 330 2.63 5.21 15.24
CA ALA A 330 1.64 6.16 14.73
C ALA A 330 1.69 7.52 15.46
N ARG A 331 2.12 7.55 16.74
CA ARG A 331 2.36 8.80 17.49
C ARG A 331 3.53 9.59 16.92
N THR A 332 4.57 8.90 16.42
CA THR A 332 5.68 9.52 15.69
C THR A 332 5.20 10.11 14.37
N ILE A 333 4.39 9.37 13.60
CA ILE A 333 3.78 9.88 12.35
C ILE A 333 2.95 11.14 12.62
N ILE A 334 2.17 11.19 13.71
CA ILE A 334 1.42 12.39 14.09
C ILE A 334 2.34 13.58 14.40
N ARG A 335 3.41 13.33 15.16
CA ARG A 335 4.35 14.39 15.59
C ARG A 335 5.19 14.93 14.44
N GLU A 336 5.66 14.04 13.57
CA GLU A 336 6.61 14.35 12.49
C GLU A 336 5.94 14.55 11.13
N GLY A 337 4.61 14.43 11.06
CA GLY A 337 3.88 14.46 9.81
C GLY A 337 4.07 13.19 8.98
N THR A 338 3.15 13.01 8.04
CA THR A 338 3.21 11.93 7.05
C THR A 338 4.27 12.23 6.00
N GLY A 339 4.57 11.25 5.13
CA GLY A 339 5.47 11.48 4.00
C GLY A 339 5.02 12.63 3.09
N ALA A 340 3.70 12.85 2.95
CA ALA A 340 3.17 13.99 2.21
C ALA A 340 3.51 15.35 2.85
N ASP A 341 3.50 15.43 4.18
CA ASP A 341 3.89 16.64 4.91
C ASP A 341 5.39 16.90 4.74
N ARG A 342 6.23 15.86 4.91
CA ARG A 342 7.68 15.96 4.73
C ARG A 342 8.08 16.39 3.32
N GLN A 343 7.42 15.87 2.29
CA GLN A 343 7.63 16.29 0.90
C GLN A 343 7.30 17.77 0.70
N ARG A 344 6.21 18.28 1.29
CA ARG A 344 5.85 19.71 1.19
C ARG A 344 6.84 20.60 1.93
N TRP A 345 7.25 20.23 3.15
CA TRP A 345 8.27 20.98 3.89
C TRP A 345 9.59 21.04 3.13
N ALA A 346 9.99 19.92 2.50
CA ALA A 346 11.16 19.90 1.63
C ALA A 346 11.04 20.87 0.45
N LEU A 347 9.87 20.97 -0.19
CA LEU A 347 9.63 21.93 -1.26
C LEU A 347 9.63 23.38 -0.74
N GLU A 348 9.03 23.65 0.42
CA GLU A 348 8.99 24.98 1.03
C GLU A 348 10.40 25.50 1.36
N GLU A 349 11.25 24.61 1.87
CA GLU A 349 12.63 24.90 2.24
C GLU A 349 13.53 25.09 1.02
N THR A 350 13.43 24.22 0.01
CA THR A 350 14.37 24.17 -1.11
C THR A 350 13.88 24.88 -2.37
N ARG A 351 12.56 25.09 -2.49
CA ARG A 351 11.88 25.57 -3.70
C ARG A 351 12.17 24.75 -4.96
N ASP A 352 12.56 23.48 -4.79
CA ASP A 352 12.99 22.62 -5.88
C ASP A 352 12.47 21.18 -5.70
N LEU A 353 11.66 20.71 -6.65
CA LEU A 353 11.12 19.34 -6.64
C LEU A 353 12.20 18.26 -6.83
N HIS A 354 13.35 18.59 -7.44
CA HIS A 354 14.47 17.66 -7.53
C HIS A 354 15.04 17.35 -6.14
N ARG A 355 15.11 18.37 -5.27
CA ARG A 355 15.53 18.19 -3.88
C ARG A 355 14.53 17.41 -3.04
N VAL A 356 13.24 17.50 -3.36
CA VAL A 356 12.22 16.64 -2.75
C VAL A 356 12.49 15.17 -3.09
N VAL A 357 12.74 14.84 -4.37
CA VAL A 357 13.06 13.46 -4.79
C VAL A 357 14.38 12.99 -4.18
N ALA A 358 15.40 13.85 -4.14
CA ALA A 358 16.69 13.52 -3.51
C ALA A 358 16.52 13.14 -2.02
N ARG A 359 15.73 13.90 -1.26
CA ARG A 359 15.42 13.60 0.14
C ARG A 359 14.65 12.30 0.29
N LEU A 360 13.66 12.05 -0.57
CA LEU A 360 12.95 10.77 -0.58
C LEU A 360 13.93 9.61 -0.82
N ALA A 361 14.87 9.76 -1.76
CA ALA A 361 15.87 8.73 -2.06
C ALA A 361 16.88 8.50 -0.91
N GLU A 362 17.10 9.50 -0.06
CA GLU A 362 17.91 9.38 1.15
C GLU A 362 17.15 8.67 2.28
N GLU A 363 15.94 9.13 2.59
CA GLU A 363 15.07 8.55 3.64
C GLU A 363 14.69 7.09 3.32
N THR A 364 14.47 6.77 2.03
CA THR A 364 14.09 5.42 1.57
C THR A 364 15.07 4.35 2.06
N VAL A 365 16.36 4.69 2.12
CA VAL A 365 17.45 3.74 2.44
C VAL A 365 18.05 3.96 3.83
N GLU A 366 17.62 4.97 4.60
CA GLU A 366 18.23 5.34 5.88
C GLU A 366 18.24 4.17 6.88
N GLY A 367 17.11 3.46 7.02
CA GLY A 367 16.99 2.32 7.93
C GLY A 367 17.43 0.97 7.35
N ALA A 368 17.91 0.94 6.10
CA ALA A 368 18.35 -0.26 5.38
C ALA A 368 19.89 -0.37 5.29
N ARG A 369 20.62 0.65 5.75
CA ARG A 369 22.08 0.60 5.88
C ARG A 369 22.44 -0.16 7.15
N ASP A 370 23.32 -1.15 7.04
CA ASP A 370 23.91 -1.76 8.22
C ASP A 370 24.77 -0.71 8.95
N HIS A 371 24.63 -0.62 10.27
CA HIS A 371 25.43 0.27 11.12
C HIS A 371 26.83 -0.30 11.37
#